data_AF-H2ZDH3-F1
#
_entry.id   AF-H2ZDH3-F1
#
_cell.length_a   1.000
_cell.length_b   1.000
_cell.length_c   1.000
_cell.angle_alpha   90.00
_cell.angle_beta   90.00
_cell.angle_gamma   90.00
#
_symmetry.space_group_name_H-M   'P 1'
#
loop_
_entity.id
_entity.type
_entity.pdbx_description
1 polymer ?
#
loop_
_entity_poly.entity_id
_entity_poly.type
_entity_poly.pdbx_seq_one_letter_code
_entity_poly.pdbx_strand_id
1 'polypeptide(L)'
;MEMTYTVQSNYIFDVFIVLATTLLFMLLNFALSSYGPVSSHVASTGKHLRWFNIMTSWVNSFVIGIGAVYCFYLFPDMSEFTFTKHHAVAHFITCVCLGYLIYDTIECFRKPKIDRAMLFHH
;
A
#
# COMPACT_ATOMS: atom_id res chain seq x y z
N MET A 1 -28.12 13.93 -0.64
CA MET A 1 -27.42 14.50 -1.80
C MET A 1 -26.33 13.51 -2.17
N GLU A 2 -26.68 12.52 -2.99
CA GLU A 2 -25.73 11.51 -3.47
C GLU A 2 -24.77 12.21 -4.43
N MET A 3 -23.54 12.42 -3.97
CA MET A 3 -22.46 12.98 -4.78
C MET A 3 -22.06 11.90 -5.80
N THR A 4 -22.74 11.89 -6.93
CA THR A 4 -22.37 11.11 -8.11
C THR A 4 -21.10 11.71 -8.69
N TYR A 5 -19.96 11.24 -8.19
CA TYR A 5 -18.65 11.55 -8.75
C TYR A 5 -18.65 11.10 -10.22
N THR A 6 -18.69 12.06 -11.12
CA THR A 6 -18.60 11.82 -12.55
C THR A 6 -17.22 11.25 -12.87
N VAL A 7 -17.20 10.20 -13.69
CA VAL A 7 -16.05 9.36 -14.09
C VAL A 7 -14.94 10.13 -14.84
N GLN A 8 -14.99 11.46 -14.86
CA GLN A 8 -13.87 12.30 -15.24
C GLN A 8 -12.96 12.50 -14.01
N SER A 9 -12.51 11.39 -13.43
CA SER A 9 -11.41 11.41 -12.47
C SER A 9 -10.24 12.07 -13.18
N ASN A 10 -9.74 13.17 -12.64
CA ASN A 10 -8.53 13.78 -13.17
C ASN A 10 -7.42 12.76 -12.96
N TYR A 11 -7.05 12.01 -14.00
CA TYR A 11 -5.95 11.03 -13.97
C TYR A 11 -4.67 11.64 -13.37
N ILE A 12 -4.48 12.95 -13.55
CA ILE A 12 -3.41 13.74 -12.93
C ILE A 12 -3.49 13.67 -11.39
N PHE A 13 -4.68 13.85 -10.81
CA PHE A 13 -4.92 13.75 -9.38
C PHE A 13 -4.66 12.34 -8.85
N ASP A 14 -5.06 11.31 -9.60
CA ASP A 14 -4.78 9.92 -9.24
C ASP A 14 -3.27 9.64 -9.25
N VAL A 15 -2.55 10.13 -10.26
CA VAL A 15 -1.08 10.07 -10.33
C VAL A 15 -0.45 10.79 -9.13
N PHE A 16 -0.96 11.96 -8.74
CA PHE A 16 -0.48 12.66 -7.56
C PHE A 16 -0.70 11.84 -6.27
N ILE A 17 -1.85 11.19 -6.10
CA ILE A 17 -2.11 10.32 -4.94
C ILE A 17 -1.14 9.14 -4.94
N VAL A 18 -0.95 8.49 -6.09
CA VAL A 18 -0.02 7.35 -6.22
C VAL A 18 1.40 7.77 -5.87
N LEU A 19 1.90 8.88 -6.43
CA LEU A 19 3.24 9.39 -6.13
C LEU A 19 3.39 9.82 -4.67
N ALA A 20 2.40 10.53 -4.12
CA ALA A 20 2.42 10.96 -2.74
C ALA A 20 2.40 9.76 -1.77
N THR A 21 1.63 8.72 -2.06
CA THR A 21 1.58 7.50 -1.24
C THR A 21 2.86 6.68 -1.38
N THR A 22 3.45 6.57 -2.57
CA THR A 22 4.79 5.98 -2.74
C THR A 22 5.83 6.71 -1.89
N LEU A 23 5.86 8.05 -1.94
CA LEU A 23 6.77 8.86 -1.12
C LEU A 23 6.49 8.71 0.38
N LEU A 24 5.21 8.64 0.77
CA LEU A 24 4.81 8.40 2.15
C LEU A 24 5.37 7.06 2.66
N PHE A 25 5.26 5.98 1.89
CA PHE A 25 5.81 4.68 2.28
C PHE A 25 7.34 4.66 2.30
N MET A 26 8.00 5.39 1.41
CA MET A 26 9.46 5.61 1.49
C MET A 26 9.86 6.34 2.78
N LEU A 27 9.16 7.43 3.11
CA LEU A 27 9.39 8.19 4.33
C LEU A 27 9.07 7.38 5.58
N LEU A 28 8.01 6.58 5.56
CA LEU A 28 7.65 5.68 6.64
C LEU A 28 8.75 4.64 6.87
N ASN A 29 9.24 3.99 5.81
CA ASN A 29 10.32 3.02 5.93
C ASN A 29 11.61 3.67 6.44
N PHE A 30 11.92 4.89 5.96
CA PHE A 30 13.05 5.66 6.45
C PHE A 30 12.90 5.99 7.94
N ALA A 31 11.75 6.53 8.37
CA ALA A 31 11.48 6.86 9.76
C ALA A 31 11.52 5.61 10.66
N LEU A 32 10.94 4.50 10.22
CA LEU A 32 11.02 3.22 10.93
C LEU A 32 12.45 2.73 11.00
N SER A 33 13.25 2.86 9.93
CA SER A 33 14.65 2.45 9.95
C SER A 33 15.54 3.32 10.83
N SER A 34 15.19 4.59 11.01
CA SER A 34 15.97 5.56 11.78
C SER A 34 15.59 5.58 13.27
N TYR A 35 14.31 5.38 13.61
CA TYR A 35 13.80 5.54 14.97
C TYR A 35 13.09 4.30 15.51
N GLY A 36 12.80 3.32 14.66
CA GLY A 36 12.02 2.15 15.02
C GLY A 36 12.82 1.15 15.85
N PRO A 37 12.16 0.47 16.81
CA PRO A 37 12.80 -0.59 17.58
C PRO A 37 13.13 -1.79 16.69
N VAL A 38 14.37 -2.26 16.75
CA VAL A 38 14.78 -3.52 16.13
C VAL A 38 14.68 -4.64 17.15
N SER A 39 14.01 -5.73 16.80
CA SER A 39 14.01 -6.94 17.61
C SER A 39 15.44 -7.50 17.75
N SER A 40 15.83 -7.88 18.97
CA SER A 40 17.16 -8.43 19.28
C SER A 40 17.51 -9.64 18.41
N HIS A 41 16.51 -10.44 18.00
CA HIS A 41 16.69 -11.58 17.09
C HIS A 41 17.01 -11.15 15.65
N VAL A 42 16.44 -10.04 15.18
CA VAL A 42 16.76 -9.49 13.86
C VAL A 42 18.14 -8.85 13.87
N ALA A 43 18.50 -8.21 14.99
CA ALA A 43 19.81 -7.59 15.15
C ALA A 43 20.95 -8.60 15.06
N SER A 44 20.79 -9.78 15.65
CA SER A 44 21.80 -10.85 15.58
C SER A 44 21.96 -11.47 14.18
N THR A 45 20.95 -11.36 13.31
CA THR A 45 20.98 -11.92 11.95
C THR A 45 21.47 -10.93 10.88
N GLY A 46 21.68 -9.66 11.23
CA GLY A 46 22.06 -8.61 10.28
C GLY A 46 20.97 -8.25 9.28
N LYS A 47 19.72 -8.69 9.47
CA LYS A 47 18.59 -8.50 8.53
C LYS A 47 17.74 -7.27 8.84
N HIS A 48 18.34 -6.22 9.43
CA HIS A 48 17.66 -4.99 9.87
C HIS A 48 16.81 -4.35 8.75
N LEU A 49 17.37 -4.18 7.55
CA LEU A 49 16.66 -3.59 6.42
C LEU A 49 15.49 -4.45 5.91
N ARG A 50 15.50 -5.77 6.14
CA ARG A 50 14.35 -6.63 5.79
C ARG A 50 13.23 -6.47 6.80
N TRP A 51 13.57 -6.30 8.07
CA TRP A 51 12.60 -6.08 9.14
C TRP A 51 11.77 -4.81 8.93
N PHE A 52 12.42 -3.70 8.59
CA PHE A 52 11.69 -2.45 8.35
C PHE A 52 10.80 -2.50 7.11
N ASN A 53 11.21 -3.20 6.05
CA ASN A 53 10.35 -3.42 4.88
C ASN A 53 9.12 -4.27 5.24
N ILE A 54 9.29 -5.31 6.08
CA ILE A 54 8.16 -6.10 6.60
C ILE A 54 7.22 -5.23 7.43
N MET A 55 7.75 -4.38 8.31
CA MET A 55 6.93 -3.46 9.11
C MET A 55 6.15 -2.48 8.25
N THR A 56 6.79 -1.91 7.22
CA THR A 56 6.13 -1.02 6.25
C THR A 56 4.99 -1.73 5.51
N SER A 57 5.20 -2.99 5.11
CA SER A 57 4.16 -3.83 4.51
C SER A 57 2.99 -4.11 5.45
N TRP A 58 3.31 -4.31 6.73
CA TRP A 58 2.32 -4.54 7.77
C TRP A 58 1.41 -3.32 7.98
N VAL A 59 2.01 -2.12 8.00
CA VAL A 59 1.25 -0.85 8.06
C VAL A 59 0.35 -0.70 6.84
N ASN A 60 0.85 -0.98 5.64
CA ASN A 60 0.02 -0.93 4.44
C ASN A 60 -1.19 -1.90 4.52
N SER A 61 -0.95 -3.13 4.97
CA SER A 61 -2.02 -4.12 5.15
C SER A 61 -3.06 -3.65 6.16
N PHE A 62 -2.64 -3.00 7.24
CA PHE A 62 -3.54 -2.42 8.24
C PHE A 62 -4.38 -1.27 7.65
N VAL A 63 -3.74 -0.37 6.90
CA VAL A 63 -4.43 0.76 6.22
C VAL A 63 -5.46 0.25 5.22
N ILE A 64 -5.11 -0.74 4.39
CA ILE A 64 -6.03 -1.33 3.41
C ILE A 64 -7.16 -2.09 4.12
N GLY A 65 -6.83 -2.85 5.18
CA GLY A 65 -7.83 -3.58 5.95
C GLY A 65 -8.89 -2.66 6.57
N ILE A 66 -8.45 -1.58 7.22
CA ILE A 66 -9.36 -0.56 7.75
C ILE A 66 -10.12 0.13 6.62
N GLY A 67 -9.44 0.49 5.54
CA GLY A 67 -10.07 1.13 4.38
C GLY A 67 -11.17 0.27 3.76
N ALA A 68 -10.95 -1.05 3.68
CA ALA A 68 -11.94 -2.00 3.18
C ALA A 68 -13.17 -2.06 4.09
N VAL A 69 -12.97 -2.20 5.41
CA VAL A 69 -14.08 -2.16 6.39
C VAL A 69 -14.83 -0.84 6.31
N TYR A 70 -14.12 0.28 6.15
CA TYR A 70 -14.71 1.60 5.99
C TYR A 70 -15.53 1.72 4.70
N CYS A 71 -15.07 1.13 3.59
CA CYS A 71 -15.86 1.05 2.36
C CYS A 71 -17.16 0.26 2.56
N PHE A 72 -17.10 -0.90 3.22
CA PHE A 72 -18.30 -1.69 3.51
C PHE A 72 -19.26 -0.97 4.47
N TYR A 73 -18.75 -0.18 5.41
CA TYR A 73 -19.57 0.62 6.31
C TYR A 73 -20.31 1.73 5.55
N LEU A 74 -19.63 2.44 4.65
CA LEU A 74 -20.22 3.52 3.86
C LEU A 74 -21.18 3.03 2.77
N PHE A 75 -20.91 1.85 2.22
CA PHE A 75 -21.65 1.27 1.10
C PHE A 75 -22.09 -0.15 1.45
N PRO A 76 -23.07 -0.33 2.35
CA PRO A 76 -23.55 -1.66 2.75
C PRO A 76 -24.11 -2.46 1.56
N ASP A 77 -24.61 -1.75 0.54
CA ASP A 77 -25.12 -2.32 -0.71
C ASP A 77 -24.01 -2.80 -1.68
N MET A 78 -22.71 -2.68 -1.33
CA MET A 78 -21.61 -3.27 -2.13
C MET A 78 -21.70 -4.79 -2.24
N SER A 79 -22.44 -5.46 -1.34
CA SER A 79 -22.74 -6.90 -1.43
C SER A 79 -23.73 -7.22 -2.56
N GLU A 80 -24.56 -6.26 -2.95
CA GLU A 80 -25.52 -6.36 -4.06
C GLU A 80 -24.87 -5.84 -5.34
N PHE A 81 -23.97 -6.66 -5.90
CA PHE A 81 -23.50 -6.69 -7.30
C PHE A 81 -23.70 -5.42 -8.15
N THR A 82 -23.21 -4.26 -7.71
CA THR A 82 -23.33 -3.01 -8.46
C THR A 82 -21.97 -2.64 -9.03
N PHE A 83 -21.60 -3.29 -10.15
CA PHE A 83 -20.39 -3.00 -10.94
C PHE A 83 -20.39 -1.60 -11.58
N THR A 84 -21.48 -0.84 -11.44
CA THR A 84 -21.70 0.43 -12.11
C THR A 84 -21.41 1.66 -11.26
N LYS A 85 -21.18 1.52 -9.94
CA LYS A 85 -20.90 2.64 -9.03
C LYS A 85 -19.44 2.59 -8.58
N HIS A 86 -18.59 3.38 -9.23
CA HIS A 86 -17.23 3.62 -8.76
C HIS A 86 -17.28 4.58 -7.56
N HIS A 87 -17.06 4.06 -6.35
CA HIS A 87 -17.05 4.84 -5.13
C HIS A 87 -15.69 5.52 -4.94
N ALA A 88 -15.68 6.84 -4.71
CA ALA A 88 -14.46 7.63 -4.55
C ALA A 88 -13.50 7.10 -3.47
N VAL A 89 -14.05 6.52 -2.39
CA VAL A 89 -13.27 5.91 -1.30
C VAL A 89 -12.56 4.64 -1.77
N ALA A 90 -13.24 3.79 -2.54
CA ALA A 90 -12.63 2.59 -3.12
C ALA A 90 -11.52 2.98 -4.10
N HIS A 91 -11.76 3.98 -4.94
CA HIS A 91 -10.77 4.51 -5.89
C HIS A 91 -9.52 5.07 -5.19
N PHE A 92 -9.71 5.83 -4.11
CA PHE A 92 -8.61 6.34 -3.29
C PHE A 92 -7.78 5.19 -2.68
N ILE A 93 -8.44 4.18 -2.10
CA ILE A 93 -7.74 3.01 -1.54
C ILE A 93 -6.98 2.26 -2.64
N THR A 94 -7.55 2.11 -3.83
CA THR A 94 -6.83 1.53 -4.98
C THR A 94 -5.58 2.31 -5.33
N CYS A 95 -5.63 3.65 -5.33
CA CYS A 95 -4.45 4.49 -5.56
C CYS A 95 -3.38 4.31 -4.46
N VAL A 96 -3.79 4.20 -3.19
CA VAL A 96 -2.90 3.91 -2.05
C VAL A 96 -2.22 2.55 -2.23
N CYS A 97 -2.98 1.51 -2.59
CA CYS A 97 -2.45 0.18 -2.88
C CYS A 97 -1.40 0.21 -4.00
N LEU A 98 -1.70 0.94 -5.09
CA LEU A 98 -0.78 1.08 -6.22
C LEU A 98 0.49 1.83 -5.83
N GLY A 99 0.38 2.89 -5.02
CA GLY A 99 1.53 3.62 -4.51
C GLY A 99 2.44 2.76 -3.63
N TYR A 100 1.86 1.92 -2.76
CA TYR A 100 2.60 0.92 -2.00
C TYR A 100 3.27 -0.13 -2.90
N LEU A 101 2.57 -0.63 -3.92
CA LEU A 101 3.10 -1.62 -4.85
C LEU A 101 4.35 -1.11 -5.58
N ILE A 102 4.34 0.16 -6.01
CA ILE A 102 5.50 0.82 -6.62
C ILE A 102 6.66 0.90 -5.62
N TYR A 103 6.38 1.31 -4.38
CA TYR A 103 7.39 1.34 -3.31
C TYR A 103 8.02 -0.05 -3.09
N ASP A 104 7.20 -1.09 -2.93
CA ASP A 104 7.66 -2.46 -2.67
C ASP A 104 8.49 -3.00 -3.84
N THR A 105 8.09 -2.68 -5.07
CA THR A 105 8.82 -3.01 -6.29
C THR A 105 10.20 -2.35 -6.31
N ILE A 106 10.30 -1.05 -6.01
CA ILE A 106 11.58 -0.32 -5.93
C ILE A 106 12.49 -0.94 -4.87
N GLU A 107 11.94 -1.27 -3.70
CA GLU A 107 12.69 -1.89 -2.62
C GLU A 107 13.15 -3.32 -2.95
N CYS A 108 12.35 -4.08 -3.70
CA CYS A 108 12.72 -5.39 -4.20
C CYS A 108 13.92 -5.30 -5.16
N PHE A 109 13.90 -4.35 -6.10
CA PHE A 109 15.01 -4.12 -7.03
C PHE A 109 16.32 -3.66 -6.36
N ARG A 110 16.22 -2.94 -5.24
CA ARG A 110 17.40 -2.47 -4.48
C ARG A 110 18.13 -3.60 -3.74
N LYS A 111 17.52 -4.77 -3.52
CA LYS A 111 18.15 -5.87 -2.80
C LYS A 111 18.81 -6.85 -3.79
N PRO A 112 20.15 -6.99 -3.80
CA PRO A 112 20.88 -7.78 -4.80
C PRO A 112 20.72 -9.30 -4.68
N LYS A 113 19.90 -9.81 -3.75
CA LYS A 113 19.64 -11.23 -3.54
C LYS A 113 18.15 -11.53 -3.66
N ILE A 114 17.61 -11.30 -4.86
CA ILE A 114 16.43 -12.04 -5.29
C ILE A 114 16.92 -13.47 -5.49
N ASP A 115 16.55 -14.37 -4.57
CA ASP A 115 16.65 -15.79 -4.83
C ASP A 115 15.72 -16.06 -6.01
N ARG A 116 16.28 -16.15 -7.22
CA ARG A 116 15.55 -16.20 -8.48
C ARG A 116 14.54 -17.35 -8.53
N ALA A 117 14.65 -18.31 -7.61
CA ALA A 117 13.70 -19.40 -7.40
C ALA A 117 12.29 -18.94 -7.01
N MET A 118 12.12 -17.79 -6.35
CA MET A 118 10.79 -17.31 -5.91
C MET A 118 10.00 -16.59 -7.02
N LEU A 119 10.68 -16.08 -8.06
CA LEU A 119 10.03 -15.28 -9.11
C LEU A 119 9.46 -16.13 -10.27
N PHE A 120 9.88 -17.40 -10.39
CA PHE A 120 9.52 -18.28 -11.51
C PHE A 120 8.77 -19.55 -11.08
N HIS A 121 8.28 -19.63 -9.84
CA HIS A 121 7.63 -20.84 -9.32
C HIS A 121 6.09 -20.83 -9.41
N HIS A 122 5.50 -19.88 -10.14
CA HIS A 122 4.08 -19.90 -10.51
C HIS A 122 3.93 -19.93 -12.03
#